data_AF-A0A2V9RCJ3-F1
#
_entry.id   AF-A0A2V9RCJ3-F1
#
_cell.length_a   1.000
_cell.length_b   1.000
_cell.length_c   1.000
_cell.angle_alpha   90.00
_cell.angle_beta   90.00
_cell.angle_gamma   90.00
#
_symmetry.space_group_name_H-M   'P 1'
#
loop_
_entity.id
_entity.type
_entity.pdbx_description
1 polymer ?
#
loop_
_entity_poly.entity_id
_entity_poly.type
_entity_poly.pdbx_seq_one_letter_code
_entity_poly.pdbx_strand_id
1 'polypeptide(L)'
;MRNSFIRSDQYSFIRRGMPALKADVGFEPGSPEQKTFKDWLTHRYHAPSDDVNQPVDLQAAGLYEQFIYRLLADVANEDERPQWKAESFFRRYAQQGQ
;
A
#
# COMPACT_ATOMS: atom_id res chain seq x y z
N MET A 1 7.38 0.00 14.84
CA MET A 1 6.60 -0.32 13.63
C MET A 1 5.12 0.01 13.89
N ARG A 2 4.42 0.69 12.98
CA ARG A 2 3.01 1.13 13.18
C ARG A 2 1.96 0.05 12.83
N ASN A 3 2.39 -1.18 12.50
CA ASN A 3 1.54 -2.27 12.00
C ASN A 3 0.54 -1.78 10.92
N SER A 4 0.98 -0.87 10.05
CA SER A 4 0.11 -0.16 9.10
C SER A 4 -0.57 -1.12 8.12
N PHE A 5 0.09 -2.24 7.78
CA PHE A 5 -0.46 -3.25 6.89
C PHE A 5 -1.75 -3.90 7.39
N ILE A 6 -2.01 -3.97 8.69
CA ILE A 6 -3.27 -4.56 9.21
C ILE A 6 -4.29 -3.51 9.64
N ARG A 7 -4.01 -2.23 9.38
CA ARG A 7 -4.82 -1.07 9.82
C ARG A 7 -5.42 -0.29 8.64
N SER A 8 -5.55 -0.92 7.50
CA SER A 8 -6.13 -0.35 6.27
C SER A 8 -7.00 -1.43 5.59
N ASP A 9 -7.80 -1.01 4.60
CA ASP A 9 -8.95 -1.78 4.11
C ASP A 9 -8.61 -3.14 3.51
N GLN A 10 -7.44 -3.29 2.88
CA GLN A 10 -6.96 -4.56 2.35
C GLN A 10 -7.02 -5.68 3.39
N TYR A 11 -6.81 -5.38 4.68
CA TYR A 11 -6.86 -6.39 5.73
C TYR A 11 -8.26 -7.00 5.90
N SER A 12 -9.33 -6.25 5.61
CA SER A 12 -10.69 -6.80 5.61
C SER A 12 -10.87 -7.85 4.52
N PHE A 13 -10.26 -7.68 3.34
CA PHE A 13 -10.26 -8.66 2.25
C PHE A 13 -9.45 -9.91 2.61
N ILE A 14 -8.26 -9.71 3.19
CA ILE A 14 -7.40 -10.80 3.68
C ILE A 14 -8.15 -11.72 4.65
N ARG A 15 -8.92 -11.15 5.59
CA ARG A 15 -9.73 -11.93 6.54
C ARG A 15 -10.82 -12.79 5.88
N ARG A 16 -11.16 -12.57 4.61
CA ARG A 16 -12.09 -13.39 3.81
C ARG A 16 -11.36 -14.35 2.85
N GLY A 17 -10.03 -14.42 2.92
CA GLY A 17 -9.21 -15.34 2.12
C GLY A 17 -8.73 -14.77 0.79
N MET A 18 -9.04 -13.51 0.47
CA MET A 18 -8.56 -12.88 -0.76
C MET A 18 -7.10 -12.43 -0.62
N PRO A 19 -6.20 -12.86 -1.52
CA PRO A 19 -4.85 -12.29 -1.62
C PRO A 19 -4.93 -10.79 -1.85
N ALA A 20 -4.16 -10.03 -1.08
CA ALA A 20 -4.15 -8.58 -1.18
C ALA A 20 -2.75 -8.01 -0.91
N LEU A 21 -2.48 -6.87 -1.54
CA LEU A 21 -1.28 -6.07 -1.36
C LEU A 21 -1.65 -4.69 -0.82
N LYS A 22 -0.70 -4.04 -0.15
CA LYS A 22 -0.73 -2.60 0.16
C LYS A 22 0.58 -2.03 -0.35
N ALA A 23 0.49 -1.16 -1.36
CA ALA A 23 1.64 -0.43 -1.88
C ALA A 23 1.60 1.00 -1.34
N ASP A 24 2.73 1.50 -0.85
CA ASP A 24 2.88 2.87 -0.36
C ASP A 24 4.12 3.49 -1.02
N VAL A 25 4.15 4.81 -1.17
CA VAL A 25 5.38 5.54 -1.47
C VAL A 25 6.28 5.51 -0.22
N GLY A 26 7.52 5.07 -0.42
CA GLY A 26 8.52 4.95 0.64
C GLY A 26 9.61 6.02 0.55
N PHE A 27 10.59 5.89 1.43
CA PHE A 27 11.81 6.68 1.47
C PHE A 27 12.97 5.76 1.85
N GLU A 28 14.19 6.16 1.47
CA GLU A 28 15.38 5.46 1.92
C GLU A 28 15.69 5.80 3.39
N PRO A 29 16.14 4.85 4.22
CA PRO A 29 16.54 5.13 5.59
C PRO A 29 17.67 6.18 5.64
N GLY A 30 17.47 7.22 6.44
CA GLY A 30 18.41 8.34 6.61
C GLY A 30 18.24 9.47 5.60
N SER A 31 17.33 9.35 4.62
CA SER A 31 17.15 10.36 3.59
C SER A 31 16.39 11.61 4.08
N PRO A 32 16.52 12.77 3.41
CA PRO A 32 15.69 13.95 3.69
C PRO A 32 14.18 13.67 3.59
N GLU A 33 13.76 12.75 2.73
CA GLU A 33 12.37 12.34 2.54
C GLU A 33 11.84 11.60 3.77
N GLN A 34 12.68 10.82 4.48
CA GLN A 34 12.31 10.24 5.77
C GLN A 34 11.92 11.33 6.77
N LYS A 35 12.70 12.43 6.84
CA LYS A 35 12.38 13.57 7.71
C LYS A 35 11.08 14.23 7.26
N THR A 36 10.93 14.49 5.96
CA THR A 36 9.71 15.08 5.39
C THR A 36 8.47 14.25 5.74
N PHE A 37 8.54 12.93 5.57
CA PHE A 37 7.45 12.01 5.92
C PHE A 37 7.14 12.01 7.42
N LYS A 38 8.17 12.02 8.28
CA LYS A 38 7.99 12.11 9.74
C LYS A 38 7.34 13.43 10.15
N ASP A 39 7.79 14.55 9.61
CA ASP A 39 7.23 15.87 9.90
C ASP A 39 5.78 15.96 9.42
N TRP A 40 5.48 15.41 8.24
CA TRP A 40 4.11 15.31 7.72
C TRP A 40 3.20 14.52 8.66
N LEU A 41 3.62 13.32 9.09
CA LEU A 41 2.87 12.51 10.06
C LEU A 41 2.66 13.20 11.41
N THR A 42 3.57 14.09 11.81
CA THR A 42 3.53 14.76 13.13
C THR A 42 2.65 16.00 13.11
N HIS A 43 2.62 16.73 12.00
CA HIS A 43 2.04 18.07 11.95
C HIS A 43 0.88 18.26 10.97
N ARG A 44 0.70 17.33 10.01
CA ARG A 44 -0.30 17.46 8.94
C ARG A 44 -1.32 16.34 8.90
N TYR A 45 -0.90 15.08 9.04
CA TYR A 45 -1.82 13.93 9.01
C TYR A 45 -2.99 14.08 10.02
N HIS A 46 -4.24 13.95 9.56
CA HIS A 46 -5.47 14.17 10.36
C HIS A 46 -5.60 15.58 10.96
N ALA A 47 -5.04 16.60 10.31
CA ALA A 47 -5.20 18.00 10.70
C ALA A 47 -5.80 18.83 9.54
N PRO A 48 -6.35 20.03 9.80
CA PRO A 48 -6.83 20.93 8.74
C PRO A 48 -5.78 21.30 7.69
N SER A 49 -4.49 21.16 8.02
CA SER A 49 -3.35 21.39 7.14
C SER A 49 -3.06 20.21 6.18
N ASP A 50 -3.82 19.12 6.26
CA ASP A 50 -3.87 18.02 5.29
C ASP A 50 -4.74 18.43 4.09
N ASP A 51 -4.37 19.53 3.43
CA ASP A 51 -5.11 20.15 2.33
C ASP A 51 -4.41 19.95 0.98
N VAL A 52 -4.72 20.77 -0.03
CA VAL A 52 -4.08 20.68 -1.36
C VAL A 52 -2.72 21.39 -1.43
N ASN A 53 -2.32 22.14 -0.40
CA ASN A 53 -1.08 22.92 -0.35
C ASN A 53 0.09 22.13 0.25
N GLN A 54 0.06 20.81 0.08
CA GLN A 54 1.01 19.90 0.69
C GLN A 54 2.27 19.71 -0.16
N PRO A 55 3.42 19.39 0.45
CA PRO A 55 4.69 19.22 -0.26
C PRO A 55 4.73 17.86 -0.99
N VAL A 56 3.80 17.64 -1.92
CA VAL A 56 3.72 16.41 -2.70
C VAL A 56 4.65 16.50 -3.89
N ASP A 57 5.50 15.48 -4.06
CA ASP A 57 6.23 15.28 -5.31
C ASP A 57 5.28 14.67 -6.36
N LEU A 58 4.85 15.51 -7.30
CA LEU A 58 3.91 15.11 -8.35
C LEU A 58 4.54 14.14 -9.38
N GLN A 59 5.86 14.17 -9.56
CA GLN A 59 6.52 13.20 -10.44
C GLN A 59 6.52 11.81 -9.80
N ALA A 60 6.87 11.73 -8.51
CA ALA A 60 6.80 10.48 -7.75
C ALA A 60 5.37 9.95 -7.68
N ALA A 61 4.37 10.82 -7.47
CA ALA A 61 2.95 10.44 -7.50
C ALA A 61 2.54 9.88 -8.88
N GLY A 62 2.92 10.53 -9.97
CA GLY A 62 2.64 10.05 -11.33
C GLY A 62 3.31 8.71 -11.65
N LEU A 63 4.50 8.43 -11.12
CA LEU A 63 5.15 7.13 -11.23
C LEU A 63 4.44 6.05 -10.42
N TYR A 64 4.01 6.38 -9.20
CA TYR A 64 3.23 5.48 -8.36
C TYR A 64 1.91 5.08 -9.04
N GLU A 65 1.18 6.04 -9.61
CA GLU A 65 -0.06 5.77 -10.35
C GLU A 65 0.18 4.86 -11.56
N GLN A 66 1.25 5.09 -12.32
CA GLN A 66 1.61 4.21 -13.43
C GLN A 66 1.94 2.79 -12.97
N PHE A 67 2.61 2.63 -11.82
CA PHE A 67 2.89 1.33 -11.23
C PHE A 67 1.59 0.61 -10.82
N ILE A 68 0.70 1.28 -10.09
CA ILE A 68 -0.57 0.71 -9.66
C ILE A 68 -1.44 0.33 -10.86
N TYR A 69 -1.53 1.21 -11.87
CA TYR A 69 -2.29 0.94 -13.09
C TYR A 69 -1.79 -0.32 -13.79
N ARG A 70 -0.47 -0.47 -14.00
CA ARG A 70 0.10 -1.65 -14.66
C ARG A 70 -0.15 -2.91 -13.85
N LEU A 71 0.08 -2.88 -12.53
CA LEU A 71 -0.19 -4.00 -11.65
C LEU A 71 -1.65 -4.45 -11.73
N LEU A 72 -2.60 -3.52 -11.69
CA LEU A 72 -4.03 -3.83 -11.79
C LEU A 72 -4.39 -4.38 -13.17
N ALA A 73 -3.86 -3.79 -14.25
CA ALA A 73 -4.10 -4.26 -15.61
C ALA A 73 -3.56 -5.67 -15.83
N ASP A 74 -2.35 -5.97 -15.34
CA ASP A 74 -1.75 -7.29 -15.44
C ASP A 74 -2.60 -8.30 -14.66
N VAL A 75 -2.89 -8.03 -13.37
CA VAL A 75 -3.69 -8.94 -12.52
C VAL A 75 -5.10 -9.17 -13.05
N ALA A 76 -5.74 -8.16 -13.63
CA ALA A 76 -7.10 -8.28 -14.16
C ALA A 76 -7.17 -9.08 -15.47
N ASN A 77 -6.06 -9.16 -16.22
CA ASN A 77 -6.00 -9.84 -17.52
C ASN A 77 -5.31 -11.21 -17.46
N GLU A 78 -4.83 -11.66 -16.29
CA GLU A 78 -4.31 -13.02 -16.10
C GLU A 78 -5.43 -14.06 -16.17
N ASP A 79 -5.14 -15.21 -16.78
CA ASP A 79 -6.08 -16.34 -16.90
C ASP A 79 -6.39 -16.96 -15.52
N GLU A 80 -5.39 -16.95 -14.63
CA GLU A 80 -5.50 -17.48 -13.28
C GLU A 80 -5.77 -16.39 -12.25
N ARG A 81 -6.62 -16.68 -11.27
CA ARG A 81 -6.84 -15.77 -10.14
C ARG A 81 -5.57 -15.64 -9.31
N PRO A 82 -5.29 -14.45 -8.73
CA PRO A 82 -4.19 -14.29 -7.79
C PRO A 82 -4.25 -15.30 -6.66
N GLN A 83 -3.09 -15.86 -6.34
CA GLN A 83 -2.92 -16.86 -5.28
C GLN A 83 -2.05 -16.33 -4.15
N TRP A 84 -2.20 -16.93 -2.98
CA TRP A 84 -1.30 -16.69 -1.87
C TRP A 84 0.09 -17.27 -2.19
N LYS A 85 1.13 -16.46 -1.95
CA LYS A 85 2.50 -17.02 -1.86
C LYS A 85 2.57 -18.04 -0.73
N ALA A 86 3.29 -19.14 -0.94
CA ALA A 86 3.35 -20.26 0.00
C ALA A 86 3.85 -19.84 1.39
N GLU A 87 4.80 -18.91 1.42
CA GLU A 87 5.46 -18.33 2.58
C GLU A 87 4.70 -17.14 3.19
N SER A 88 3.59 -16.70 2.59
CA SER A 88 2.81 -15.58 3.13
C SER A 88 2.19 -15.96 4.47
N PHE A 89 2.50 -15.19 5.53
CA PHE A 89 1.85 -15.32 6.83
C PHE A 89 0.32 -15.20 6.75
N PHE A 90 -0.21 -14.46 5.77
CA PHE A 90 -1.64 -14.26 5.59
C PHE A 90 -2.34 -15.41 4.84
N ARG A 91 -1.58 -16.37 4.28
CA ARG A 91 -2.13 -17.59 3.67
C ARG A 91 -2.99 -18.41 4.65
N ARG A 92 -2.79 -18.26 5.95
CA ARG A 92 -3.66 -18.87 6.99
C ARG A 92 -5.14 -18.50 6.91
N TYR A 93 -5.51 -17.48 6.13
CA TYR A 93 -6.89 -17.10 5.87
C TYR A 93 -7.46 -17.70 4.56
N ALA A 94 -6.66 -18.43 3.77
CA ALA A 94 -7.11 -19.07 2.54
C ALA A 94 -8.26 -20.05 2.84
N GLN A 95 -9.28 -20.03 1.99
CA GLN A 95 -10.39 -20.99 2.07
C GLN A 95 -9.95 -22.32 1.44
N GLN A 96 -10.49 -23.45 1.91
CA GLN A 96 -10.16 -24.75 1.32
C GLN A 96 -10.59 -24.81 -0.15
N GLY A 97 -9.68 -25.25 -1.02
CA GLY A 97 -9.89 -25.29 -2.48
C GLY A 97 -9.33 -24.09 -3.25
N GLN A 98 -8.57 -23.23 -2.58
CA GLN A 98 -7.77 -22.14 -3.16
C GLN A 98 -6.27 -22.43 -3.00
#